data_AF-A0A7C9PIP4-F1
#
_entry.id   AF-A0A7C9PIP4-F1
#
_cell.length_a   1.000
_cell.length_b   1.000
_cell.length_c   1.000
_cell.angle_alpha   90.00
_cell.angle_beta   90.00
_cell.angle_gamma   90.00
#
_symmetry.space_group_name_H-M   'P 1'
#
loop_
_entity.id
_entity.type
_entity.pdbx_description
1 polymer ?
#
loop_
_entity_poly.entity_id
_entity_poly.type
_entity_poly.pdbx_seq_one_letter_code
_entity_poly.pdbx_strand_id
1 'polypeptide(L)'
;MSRRPALSPLLPLVLALAAPPALAQKGEPVQLPEAEEAVPDAKVANLLGMVAGQVGALAFEAAVGEPPSDFFRRLWHRWVRQRDGSQPPTAAQAAAAAASQAPAADPQRLVPAIGYSLEQLDPQTFEPLRQLPLARKPPVLRTGDVFVLRYAASLPGQVRLENIDSTGKISDLGTYTVWPDRTNRLPADRGIRLEGAPGPEVIRVYFYPCLPDDAQAQPWASVFRERLSACGTGQAAAVAAAARGLQRSKAMVSLAQPDPTMAFSGAEDYQRGDVVSTVVMLQHESR
;
A
#
# COMPACT_ATOMS: atom_id res chain seq x y z
N MET A 1 49.71 -25.97 59.29
CA MET A 1 49.85 -24.49 59.36
C MET A 1 49.20 -23.92 58.11
N SER A 2 48.32 -22.93 58.07
CA SER A 2 47.41 -22.29 59.04
C SER A 2 46.32 -21.66 58.15
N ARG A 3 45.06 -21.73 58.58
CA ARG A 3 43.91 -21.04 57.96
C ARG A 3 44.06 -19.53 58.12
N ARG A 4 43.54 -18.70 57.20
CA ARG A 4 42.38 -17.80 57.44
C ARG A 4 42.05 -16.84 56.26
N PRO A 5 40.82 -16.28 56.23
CA PRO A 5 40.17 -15.60 55.11
C PRO A 5 39.98 -14.07 55.32
N ALA A 6 39.42 -13.36 54.34
CA ALA A 6 38.73 -12.07 54.51
C ALA A 6 37.52 -12.02 53.54
N LEU A 7 36.25 -12.07 53.96
CA LEU A 7 35.37 -11.12 54.68
C LEU A 7 35.01 -9.83 53.92
N SER A 8 33.69 -9.71 53.68
CA SER A 8 32.90 -8.64 53.06
C SER A 8 33.03 -7.25 53.71
N PRO A 9 32.34 -6.22 53.16
CA PRO A 9 31.03 -5.92 53.77
C PRO A 9 29.92 -5.52 52.79
N LEU A 10 28.71 -5.94 53.20
CA LEU A 10 27.42 -5.34 52.89
C LEU A 10 27.35 -3.89 53.37
N LEU A 11 26.59 -3.04 52.68
CA LEU A 11 25.95 -1.88 53.30
C LEU A 11 24.49 -1.73 52.81
N PRO A 12 23.61 -1.12 53.63
CA PRO A 12 22.18 -1.36 53.65
C PRO A 12 21.33 -0.17 53.19
N LEU A 13 20.07 -0.50 52.87
CA LEU A 13 18.81 0.12 53.34
C LEU A 13 18.77 1.64 53.59
N VAL A 14 17.91 2.37 52.87
CA VAL A 14 17.04 3.40 53.47
C VAL A 14 15.64 3.34 52.85
N LEU A 15 14.68 3.27 53.76
CA LEU A 15 13.22 3.21 53.62
C LEU A 15 12.61 4.62 53.56
N ALA A 16 11.29 4.65 53.28
CA ALA A 16 10.29 5.67 53.63
C ALA A 16 9.94 6.66 52.50
N LEU A 17 8.70 7.12 52.31
CA LEU A 17 7.56 7.30 53.21
C LEU A 17 6.23 7.29 52.42
N ALA A 18 5.13 7.33 53.16
CA ALA A 18 3.76 6.98 52.84
C ALA A 18 2.87 8.07 52.19
N ALA A 19 1.80 7.59 51.50
CA ALA A 19 0.40 8.08 51.44
C ALA A 19 0.10 9.50 50.87
N PRO A 20 -1.12 9.84 50.34
CA PRO A 20 -2.45 9.38 50.75
C PRO A 20 -3.48 9.19 49.57
N PRO A 21 -4.80 9.44 49.72
CA PRO A 21 -5.84 8.43 49.86
C PRO A 21 -6.81 8.33 48.66
N ALA A 22 -7.74 7.38 48.76
CA ALA A 22 -8.88 7.17 47.88
C ALA A 22 -9.79 8.40 47.73
N LEU A 23 -10.21 8.66 46.50
CA LEU A 23 -11.47 9.36 46.19
C LEU A 23 -12.29 8.47 45.27
N ALA A 24 -13.36 7.91 45.85
CA ALA A 24 -14.47 7.32 45.13
C ALA A 24 -15.19 8.43 44.35
N GLN A 25 -15.20 8.34 43.03
CA GLN A 25 -16.16 9.05 42.20
C GLN A 25 -17.16 8.06 41.63
N LYS A 26 -18.40 8.29 42.04
CA LYS A 26 -19.64 7.66 41.60
C LYS A 26 -19.82 7.97 40.11
N GLY A 27 -19.58 6.99 39.25
CA GLY A 27 -19.84 7.10 37.81
C GLY A 27 -21.33 7.13 37.54
N GLU A 28 -21.81 8.27 37.04
CA GLU A 28 -23.11 8.42 36.40
C GLU A 28 -23.11 7.64 35.08
N PRO A 29 -24.19 6.91 34.72
CA PRO A 29 -24.23 6.14 33.48
C PRO A 29 -24.25 7.10 32.29
N VAL A 30 -23.18 7.07 31.48
CA VAL A 30 -23.14 7.70 30.16
C VAL A 30 -24.11 6.94 29.26
N GLN A 31 -25.21 7.59 28.88
CA GLN A 31 -26.05 7.16 27.76
C GLN A 31 -25.26 7.37 26.46
N LEU A 32 -24.89 6.27 25.82
CA LEU A 32 -24.43 6.26 24.42
C LEU A 32 -25.65 6.52 23.52
N PRO A 33 -25.60 7.46 22.56
CA PRO A 33 -26.63 7.54 21.54
C PRO A 33 -26.59 6.28 20.68
N GLU A 34 -27.76 5.67 20.50
CA GLU A 34 -28.01 4.62 19.51
C GLU A 34 -27.49 5.07 18.15
N ALA A 35 -26.58 4.28 17.56
CA ALA A 35 -26.17 4.45 16.19
C ALA A 35 -27.35 4.01 15.30
N GLU A 36 -28.11 4.97 14.79
CA GLU A 36 -28.95 4.76 13.62
C GLU A 36 -28.06 4.29 12.47
N GLU A 37 -28.20 3.02 12.09
CA GLU A 37 -27.71 2.50 10.82
C GLU A 37 -28.41 3.27 9.68
N ALA A 38 -27.72 4.27 9.14
CA ALA A 38 -28.13 4.93 7.91
C ALA A 38 -28.01 3.92 6.76
N VAL A 39 -29.13 3.26 6.44
CA VAL A 39 -29.33 2.54 5.18
C VAL A 39 -29.13 3.55 4.04
N PRO A 40 -28.14 3.40 3.15
CA PRO A 40 -27.98 4.32 2.05
C PRO A 40 -29.15 4.19 1.06
N ASP A 41 -29.70 5.35 0.74
CA ASP A 41 -30.86 5.61 -0.11
C ASP A 41 -30.83 4.82 -1.43
N ALA A 42 -31.99 4.30 -1.85
CA ALA A 42 -32.17 3.37 -2.98
C ALA A 42 -31.75 3.94 -4.36
N LYS A 43 -31.41 5.22 -4.44
CA LYS A 43 -30.81 5.85 -5.62
C LYS A 43 -29.31 5.60 -5.76
N VAL A 44 -28.59 5.28 -4.69
CA VAL A 44 -27.16 4.90 -4.72
C VAL A 44 -26.98 3.45 -5.19
N ALA A 45 -27.96 2.58 -4.91
CA ALA A 45 -27.98 1.18 -5.36
C ALA A 45 -28.15 1.04 -6.89
N ASN A 46 -28.87 1.96 -7.54
CA ASN A 46 -29.06 1.94 -9.00
C ASN A 46 -27.84 2.45 -9.79
N LEU A 47 -26.92 3.20 -9.16
CA LEU A 47 -25.62 3.56 -9.75
C LEU A 47 -24.59 2.42 -9.63
N LEU A 48 -24.68 1.60 -8.57
CA LEU A 48 -23.86 0.40 -8.41
C LEU A 48 -24.28 -0.73 -9.37
N GLY A 49 -25.55 -0.80 -9.74
CA GLY A 49 -26.06 -1.75 -10.75
C GLY A 49 -25.60 -1.48 -12.19
N MET A 50 -25.23 -0.24 -12.54
CA MET A 50 -24.84 0.13 -13.91
C MET A 50 -23.33 -0.10 -14.19
N VAL A 51 -22.49 -0.13 -13.16
CA VAL A 51 -21.07 -0.53 -13.27
C VAL A 51 -20.93 -2.05 -13.39
N ALA A 52 -21.86 -2.82 -12.82
CA ALA A 52 -21.89 -4.27 -12.97
C ALA A 52 -22.29 -4.75 -14.38
N GLY A 53 -23.04 -3.93 -15.14
CA GLY A 53 -23.59 -4.30 -16.45
C GLY A 53 -22.59 -4.34 -17.61
N GLN A 54 -21.43 -3.68 -17.52
CA GLN A 54 -20.45 -3.63 -18.62
C GLN A 54 -19.19 -4.50 -18.40
N VAL A 55 -18.92 -4.94 -17.16
CA VAL A 55 -17.81 -5.88 -16.91
C VAL A 55 -18.22 -7.32 -17.24
N GLY A 56 -19.52 -7.63 -17.24
CA GLY A 56 -20.04 -8.96 -17.63
C GLY A 56 -19.90 -9.30 -19.12
N ALA A 57 -19.75 -8.32 -20.02
CA ALA A 57 -19.74 -8.57 -21.46
C ALA A 57 -18.35 -8.85 -22.06
N LEU A 58 -17.26 -8.53 -21.35
CA LEU A 58 -15.88 -8.72 -21.85
C LEU A 58 -15.09 -9.77 -21.08
N ALA A 59 -15.62 -10.28 -19.97
CA ALA A 59 -15.01 -11.36 -19.18
C ALA A 59 -15.09 -12.74 -19.87
N PHE A 60 -15.76 -12.87 -21.02
CA PHE A 60 -15.90 -14.15 -21.74
C PHE A 60 -14.83 -14.40 -22.83
N GLU A 61 -13.98 -13.41 -23.17
CA GLU A 61 -12.97 -13.56 -24.25
C GLU A 61 -11.50 -13.67 -23.77
N ALA A 62 -11.20 -13.48 -22.48
CA ALA A 62 -9.81 -13.44 -21.98
C ALA A 62 -9.37 -14.71 -21.22
N ALA A 63 -10.00 -15.87 -21.47
CA ALA A 63 -9.61 -17.15 -20.88
C ALA A 63 -8.42 -17.85 -21.58
N VAL A 64 -7.63 -17.14 -22.40
CA VAL A 64 -6.56 -17.74 -23.19
C VAL A 64 -5.19 -17.10 -22.88
N GLY A 65 -4.50 -17.67 -21.90
CA GLY A 65 -3.07 -17.98 -22.00
C GLY A 65 -2.01 -16.88 -22.16
N GLU A 66 -2.29 -15.60 -21.88
CA GLU A 66 -1.27 -14.55 -22.00
C GLU A 66 -0.61 -14.13 -20.68
N PRO A 67 0.70 -13.79 -20.70
CA PRO A 67 1.43 -13.39 -19.50
C PRO A 67 0.90 -12.06 -18.94
N PRO A 68 0.87 -11.90 -17.61
CA PRO A 68 0.31 -10.71 -16.95
C PRO A 68 0.85 -9.37 -17.48
N SER A 69 2.14 -9.30 -17.86
CA SER A 69 2.76 -8.09 -18.40
C SER A 69 2.07 -7.51 -19.63
N ASP A 70 1.53 -8.36 -20.51
CA ASP A 70 0.86 -7.93 -21.74
C ASP A 70 -0.57 -7.44 -21.49
N PHE A 71 -1.22 -7.94 -20.44
CA PHE A 71 -2.50 -7.43 -19.98
C PHE A 71 -2.39 -5.97 -19.51
N PHE A 72 -1.40 -5.65 -18.67
CA PHE A 72 -1.17 -4.28 -18.19
C PHE A 72 -0.83 -3.32 -19.34
N ARG A 73 0.06 -3.75 -20.25
CA ARG A 73 0.43 -2.95 -21.43
C ARG A 73 -0.79 -2.65 -22.31
N ARG A 74 -1.68 -3.62 -22.53
CA ARG A 74 -2.91 -3.42 -23.33
C ARG A 74 -3.94 -2.53 -22.64
N LEU A 75 -4.16 -2.70 -21.35
CA LEU A 75 -5.05 -1.84 -20.56
C LEU A 75 -4.57 -0.39 -20.59
N TRP A 76 -3.26 -0.17 -20.45
CA TRP A 76 -2.63 1.14 -20.56
C TRP A 76 -2.83 1.77 -21.95
N HIS A 77 -2.50 1.03 -23.03
CA HIS A 77 -2.69 1.54 -24.39
C HIS A 77 -4.16 1.79 -24.78
N ARG A 78 -5.11 1.07 -24.17
CA ARG A 78 -6.54 1.30 -24.38
C ARG A 78 -7.01 2.56 -23.66
N TRP A 79 -6.52 2.78 -22.44
CA TRP A 79 -6.81 4.00 -21.67
C TRP A 79 -6.26 5.26 -22.35
N VAL A 80 -5.03 5.19 -22.88
CA VAL A 80 -4.43 6.29 -23.65
C VAL A 80 -5.19 6.56 -24.95
N ARG A 81 -5.63 5.52 -25.68
CA ARG A 81 -6.38 5.70 -26.95
C ARG A 81 -7.81 6.24 -26.77
N GLN A 82 -8.46 5.98 -25.64
CA GLN A 82 -9.79 6.54 -25.37
C GLN A 82 -9.78 8.06 -25.15
N ARG A 83 -8.61 8.68 -24.97
CA ARG A 83 -8.47 10.14 -24.93
C ARG A 83 -8.50 10.82 -26.31
N ASP A 84 -8.26 10.08 -27.40
CA ASP A 84 -7.94 10.68 -28.72
C ASP A 84 -8.97 10.39 -29.84
N GLY A 85 -10.14 9.78 -29.58
CA GLY A 85 -11.02 9.36 -30.68
C GLY A 85 -12.52 9.32 -30.39
N SER A 86 -13.28 10.03 -31.22
CA SER A 86 -14.72 10.23 -31.25
C SER A 86 -15.53 8.95 -31.56
N GLN A 87 -16.25 8.45 -30.56
CA GLN A 87 -17.44 7.62 -30.72
C GLN A 87 -18.63 8.32 -30.07
N PRO A 88 -19.86 8.17 -30.62
CA PRO A 88 -21.03 8.86 -30.09
C PRO A 88 -21.28 8.44 -28.63
N PRO A 89 -21.56 9.40 -27.74
CA PRO A 89 -21.53 9.15 -26.31
C PRO A 89 -22.70 8.26 -25.88
N THR A 90 -22.38 7.14 -25.25
CA THR A 90 -23.30 6.40 -24.40
C THR A 90 -23.61 7.22 -23.13
N ALA A 91 -24.67 6.87 -22.39
CA ALA A 91 -25.04 7.57 -21.15
C ALA A 91 -23.89 7.63 -20.12
N ALA A 92 -22.96 6.67 -20.15
CA ALA A 92 -21.71 6.66 -19.36
C ALA A 92 -20.71 7.74 -19.83
N GLN A 93 -20.65 8.04 -21.13
CA GLN A 93 -19.83 9.12 -21.69
C GLN A 93 -20.46 10.49 -21.48
N ALA A 94 -21.78 10.61 -21.31
CA ALA A 94 -22.43 11.87 -20.89
C ALA A 94 -22.16 12.20 -19.41
N ALA A 95 -22.11 11.19 -18.54
CA ALA A 95 -21.70 11.34 -17.15
C ALA A 95 -20.18 11.59 -17.02
N ALA A 96 -19.35 10.92 -17.82
CA ALA A 96 -17.93 11.22 -17.93
C ALA A 96 -17.66 12.60 -18.57
N ALA A 97 -18.51 13.05 -19.50
CA ALA A 97 -18.46 14.39 -20.06
C ALA A 97 -18.73 15.46 -18.99
N ALA A 98 -19.71 15.23 -18.12
CA ALA A 98 -20.00 16.08 -16.97
C ALA A 98 -18.87 16.07 -15.92
N ALA A 99 -18.17 14.94 -15.74
CA ALA A 99 -16.94 14.86 -14.93
C ALA A 99 -15.71 15.48 -15.63
N SER A 100 -15.67 15.49 -16.96
CA SER A 100 -14.62 16.13 -17.78
C SER A 100 -14.88 17.62 -18.08
N GLN A 101 -15.98 18.18 -17.56
CA GLN A 101 -16.14 19.63 -17.37
C GLN A 101 -15.41 20.14 -16.11
N ALA A 102 -14.69 19.27 -15.40
CA ALA A 102 -13.57 19.72 -14.57
C ALA A 102 -12.54 20.43 -15.48
N PRO A 103 -11.98 21.57 -15.06
CA PRO A 103 -11.09 22.36 -15.90
C PRO A 103 -9.98 21.49 -16.47
N ALA A 104 -9.70 21.67 -17.77
CA ALA A 104 -8.76 20.88 -18.57
C ALA A 104 -7.55 20.44 -17.75
N ALA A 105 -7.33 19.13 -17.65
CA ALA A 105 -6.22 18.55 -16.90
C ALA A 105 -4.90 19.18 -17.38
N ASP A 106 -4.28 19.96 -16.51
CA ASP A 106 -2.96 20.55 -16.74
C ASP A 106 -1.98 19.44 -17.18
N PRO A 107 -1.40 19.51 -18.39
CA PRO A 107 -0.46 18.50 -18.87
C PRO A 107 0.77 18.36 -17.96
N GLN A 108 1.01 19.31 -17.05
CA GLN A 108 2.05 19.24 -16.04
C GLN A 108 1.67 18.45 -14.79
N ARG A 109 0.38 18.18 -14.53
CA ARG A 109 -0.07 17.43 -13.35
C ARG A 109 0.34 15.97 -13.44
N LEU A 110 1.17 15.53 -12.50
CA LEU A 110 1.53 14.12 -12.31
C LEU A 110 0.48 13.46 -11.43
N VAL A 111 -0.09 12.34 -11.89
CA VAL A 111 -1.08 11.55 -11.14
C VAL A 111 -0.49 10.16 -10.92
N PRO A 112 0.07 9.88 -9.73
CA PRO A 112 0.55 8.56 -9.39
C PRO A 112 -0.60 7.55 -9.42
N ALA A 113 -0.42 6.48 -10.19
CA ALA A 113 -1.26 5.30 -10.17
C ALA A 113 -0.38 4.10 -9.88
N ILE A 114 -0.83 3.22 -9.01
CA ILE A 114 -0.11 2.03 -8.58
C ILE A 114 -1.00 0.81 -8.77
N GLY A 115 -0.37 -0.31 -9.11
CA GLY A 115 -0.99 -1.63 -9.12
C GLY A 115 -0.09 -2.59 -8.35
N TYR A 116 -0.67 -3.48 -7.55
CA TYR A 116 0.11 -4.49 -6.87
C TYR A 116 -0.60 -5.84 -6.75
N SER A 117 0.20 -6.89 -6.63
CA SER A 117 -0.22 -8.23 -6.24
C SER A 117 0.78 -8.85 -5.26
N LEU A 118 0.33 -9.86 -4.51
CA LEU A 118 1.18 -10.61 -3.60
C LEU A 118 1.41 -12.02 -4.14
N GLU A 119 2.63 -12.51 -4.04
CA GLU A 119 2.99 -13.88 -4.38
C GLU A 119 3.61 -14.56 -3.15
N GLN A 120 3.12 -15.74 -2.82
CA GLN A 120 3.81 -16.64 -1.90
C GLN A 120 4.91 -17.36 -2.66
N LEU A 121 6.07 -17.48 -2.02
CA LEU A 121 7.28 -18.07 -2.58
C LEU A 121 7.66 -19.34 -1.82
N ASP A 122 8.40 -20.19 -2.50
CA ASP A 122 9.14 -21.26 -1.85
C ASP A 122 10.27 -20.67 -0.99
N PRO A 123 10.40 -21.06 0.29
CA PRO A 123 11.33 -20.42 1.21
C PRO A 123 12.81 -20.77 0.94
N GLN A 124 13.10 -21.73 0.07
CA GLN A 124 14.47 -22.16 -0.26
C GLN A 124 14.91 -21.64 -1.62
N THR A 125 14.02 -21.70 -2.62
CA THR A 125 14.31 -21.34 -4.01
C THR A 125 13.83 -19.94 -4.39
N PHE A 126 12.92 -19.35 -3.61
CA PHE A 126 12.25 -18.07 -3.90
C PHE A 126 11.43 -18.05 -5.20
N GLU A 127 11.14 -19.22 -5.76
CA GLU A 127 10.22 -19.37 -6.89
C GLU A 127 8.77 -19.13 -6.46
N PRO A 128 7.93 -18.50 -7.31
CA PRO A 128 6.52 -18.30 -7.00
C PRO A 128 5.76 -19.62 -6.86
N LEU A 129 5.11 -19.82 -5.72
CA LEU A 129 4.22 -20.95 -5.48
C LEU A 129 2.79 -20.64 -5.92
N ARG A 130 2.31 -19.45 -5.56
CA ARG A 130 0.96 -18.98 -5.90
C ARG A 130 0.82 -17.48 -5.72
N GLN A 131 -0.08 -16.88 -6.49
CA GLN A 131 -0.55 -15.53 -6.23
C GLN A 131 -1.62 -15.55 -5.13
N LEU A 132 -1.56 -14.58 -4.21
CA LEU A 132 -2.49 -14.48 -3.10
C LEU A 132 -3.70 -13.62 -3.49
N PRO A 133 -4.94 -14.04 -3.16
CA PRO A 133 -6.11 -13.21 -3.38
C PRO A 133 -6.09 -11.99 -2.45
N LEU A 134 -6.35 -10.81 -3.03
CA LEU A 134 -6.44 -9.53 -2.31
C LEU A 134 -7.89 -9.07 -2.11
N ALA A 135 -8.82 -9.61 -2.89
CA ALA A 135 -10.23 -9.24 -2.79
C ALA A 135 -10.93 -9.91 -1.60
N ARG A 136 -11.90 -9.19 -1.03
CA ARG A 136 -12.87 -9.63 0.01
C ARG A 136 -12.29 -9.91 1.40
N LYS A 137 -11.12 -10.54 1.52
CA LYS A 137 -10.49 -10.89 2.80
C LYS A 137 -8.97 -10.76 2.73
N PRO A 138 -8.29 -10.43 3.85
CA PRO A 138 -6.84 -10.46 3.91
C PRO A 138 -6.30 -11.86 3.53
N PRO A 139 -5.28 -11.97 2.67
CA PRO A 139 -4.66 -13.25 2.36
C PRO A 139 -4.01 -13.85 3.62
N VAL A 140 -4.11 -15.17 3.72
CA VAL A 140 -3.58 -15.94 4.85
C VAL A 140 -2.20 -16.48 4.51
N LEU A 141 -1.24 -16.22 5.39
CA LEU A 141 0.12 -16.75 5.36
C LEU A 141 0.48 -17.34 6.73
N ARG A 142 1.33 -18.36 6.76
CA ARG A 142 1.76 -19.02 8.00
C ARG A 142 3.15 -18.57 8.41
N THR A 143 3.48 -18.74 9.70
CA THR A 143 4.84 -18.51 10.18
C THR A 143 5.86 -19.29 9.36
N GLY A 144 6.90 -18.59 8.89
CA GLY A 144 7.94 -19.13 8.02
C GLY A 144 7.61 -19.13 6.52
N ASP A 145 6.39 -18.77 6.12
CA ASP A 145 6.08 -18.50 4.72
C ASP A 145 6.88 -17.29 4.23
N VAL A 146 7.21 -17.31 2.95
CA VAL A 146 7.93 -16.23 2.28
C VAL A 146 7.04 -15.65 1.20
N PHE A 147 7.01 -14.33 1.07
CA PHE A 147 6.20 -13.67 0.05
C PHE A 147 6.94 -12.47 -0.57
N VAL A 148 6.42 -11.98 -1.70
CA VAL A 148 6.87 -10.75 -2.37
C VAL A 148 5.69 -9.92 -2.82
N LEU A 149 5.94 -8.62 -3.00
CA LEU A 149 5.01 -7.69 -3.64
C LEU A 149 5.44 -7.51 -5.11
N ARG A 150 4.56 -7.84 -6.06
CA ARG A 150 4.68 -7.40 -7.45
C ARG A 150 4.06 -6.01 -7.53
N TYR A 151 4.83 -5.03 -7.98
CA TYR A 151 4.48 -3.62 -7.88
C TYR A 151 4.67 -2.92 -9.23
N ALA A 152 3.62 -2.27 -9.73
CA ALA A 152 3.66 -1.43 -10.92
C ALA A 152 3.27 0.00 -10.55
N ALA A 153 3.91 0.98 -11.16
CA ALA A 153 3.59 2.39 -10.96
C ALA A 153 3.62 3.14 -12.30
N SER A 154 2.78 4.16 -12.43
CA SER A 154 2.77 5.06 -13.59
C SER A 154 3.96 6.03 -13.61
N LEU A 155 4.67 6.17 -12.50
CA LEU A 155 5.81 7.06 -12.33
C LEU A 155 7.02 6.27 -11.81
N PRO A 156 8.25 6.66 -12.17
CA PRO A 156 9.44 6.16 -11.49
C PRO A 156 9.44 6.64 -10.01
N GLY A 157 10.17 5.92 -9.16
CA GLY A 157 10.44 6.40 -7.82
C GLY A 157 11.04 5.37 -6.89
N GLN A 158 10.80 5.57 -5.60
CA GLN A 158 11.20 4.64 -4.54
C GLN A 158 9.99 4.18 -3.73
N VAL A 159 9.99 2.91 -3.36
CA VAL A 159 9.01 2.28 -2.49
C VAL A 159 9.68 1.81 -1.21
N ARG A 160 9.22 2.30 -0.05
CA ARG A 160 9.57 1.73 1.26
C ARG A 160 8.45 0.81 1.72
N LEU A 161 8.83 -0.35 2.22
CA LEU A 161 7.92 -1.33 2.80
C LEU A 161 8.17 -1.42 4.32
N GLU A 162 7.10 -1.37 5.09
CA GLU A 162 7.11 -1.64 6.53
C GLU A 162 6.09 -2.72 6.85
N ASN A 163 6.43 -3.64 7.74
CA ASN A 163 5.46 -4.54 8.36
C ASN A 163 5.10 -4.02 9.76
N ILE A 164 3.82 -4.06 10.10
CA ILE A 164 3.33 -3.86 11.45
C ILE A 164 2.67 -5.17 11.87
N ASP A 165 3.27 -5.84 12.83
CA ASP A 165 2.76 -7.13 13.31
C ASP A 165 1.53 -6.97 14.20
N SER A 166 0.97 -8.10 14.63
CA SER A 166 -0.23 -8.15 15.48
C SER A 166 -0.05 -7.50 16.86
N THR A 167 1.19 -7.25 17.29
CA THR A 167 1.52 -6.55 18.54
C THR A 167 1.78 -5.05 18.33
N GLY A 168 1.74 -4.58 17.07
CA GLY A 168 2.04 -3.21 16.69
C GLY A 168 3.52 -2.92 16.49
N LYS A 169 4.40 -3.94 16.52
CA LYS A 169 5.83 -3.75 16.28
C LYS A 169 6.07 -3.49 14.80
N ILE A 170 6.79 -2.41 14.51
CA ILE A 170 7.14 -2.00 13.15
C ILE A 170 8.50 -2.61 12.77
N SER A 171 8.54 -3.28 11.62
CA SER A 171 9.77 -3.80 11.01
C SER A 171 9.98 -3.17 9.63
N ASP A 172 11.17 -2.61 9.39
CA ASP A 172 11.56 -2.08 8.08
C ASP A 172 11.92 -3.26 7.16
N LEU A 173 11.21 -3.39 6.04
CA LEU A 173 11.43 -4.46 5.06
C LEU A 173 12.40 -4.02 3.95
N GLY A 174 12.65 -2.71 3.84
CA GLY A 174 13.58 -2.12 2.89
C GLY A 174 12.96 -1.03 2.02
N THR A 175 13.82 -0.40 1.22
CA THR A 175 13.47 0.59 0.20
C THR A 175 13.94 0.10 -1.16
N TYR A 176 13.10 0.23 -2.18
CA TYR A 176 13.33 -0.33 -3.51
C TYR A 176 13.07 0.70 -4.59
N THR A 177 13.90 0.72 -5.62
CA THR A 177 13.66 1.51 -6.83
C THR A 177 12.56 0.86 -7.65
N VAL A 178 11.60 1.67 -8.09
CA VAL A 178 10.53 1.22 -8.99
C VAL A 178 10.61 1.97 -10.31
N TRP A 179 10.49 1.19 -11.37
CA TRP A 179 10.54 1.66 -12.75
C TRP A 179 9.14 1.71 -13.34
N PRO A 180 8.82 2.74 -14.14
CA PRO A 180 7.56 2.81 -14.85
C PRO A 180 7.50 1.73 -15.93
N ASP A 181 6.29 1.44 -16.38
CA ASP A 181 5.96 0.55 -17.51
C ASP A 181 6.45 -0.91 -17.36
N ARG A 182 6.80 -1.33 -16.14
CA ARG A 182 7.13 -2.72 -15.83
C ARG A 182 6.65 -3.11 -14.44
N THR A 183 6.50 -4.41 -14.23
CA THR A 183 6.25 -4.97 -12.91
C THR A 183 7.56 -5.14 -12.16
N ASN A 184 7.68 -4.49 -11.01
CA ASN A 184 8.82 -4.56 -10.10
C ASN A 184 8.54 -5.66 -9.05
N ARG A 185 9.48 -6.57 -8.83
CA ARG A 185 9.39 -7.57 -7.74
C ARG A 185 10.08 -7.00 -6.50
N LEU A 186 9.37 -6.90 -5.38
CA LEU A 186 9.87 -6.29 -4.15
C LEU A 186 9.83 -7.32 -3.00
N PRO A 187 10.98 -7.75 -2.45
CA PRO A 187 12.36 -7.56 -2.94
C PRO A 187 12.62 -8.23 -4.31
N ALA A 188 13.67 -7.78 -5.01
CA ALA A 188 13.97 -8.26 -6.36
C ALA A 188 14.52 -9.70 -6.39
N ASP A 189 15.39 -10.04 -5.43
CA ASP A 189 16.24 -11.24 -5.43
C ASP A 189 15.96 -12.21 -4.26
N ARG A 190 15.18 -11.75 -3.27
CA ARG A 190 14.78 -12.51 -2.08
C ARG A 190 13.29 -12.37 -1.83
N GLY A 191 12.79 -12.93 -0.74
CA GLY A 191 11.43 -12.70 -0.27
C GLY A 191 11.37 -12.13 1.14
N ILE A 192 10.18 -11.73 1.56
CA ILE A 192 9.84 -11.29 2.90
C ILE A 192 9.37 -12.52 3.66
N ARG A 193 10.10 -12.91 4.69
CA ARG A 193 9.71 -14.03 5.56
C ARG A 193 8.78 -13.53 6.65
N LEU A 194 7.66 -14.23 6.83
CA LEU A 194 6.71 -13.97 7.89
C LEU A 194 7.21 -14.61 9.20
N GLU A 195 7.43 -13.79 10.21
CA GLU A 195 7.99 -14.20 11.51
C GLU A 195 7.23 -13.49 12.64
N GLY A 196 7.37 -14.00 13.87
CA GLY A 196 6.76 -13.38 15.05
C GLY A 196 5.42 -14.01 15.45
N ALA A 197 4.60 -13.22 16.14
CA ALA A 197 3.32 -13.68 16.68
C ALA A 197 2.23 -13.71 15.60
N PRO A 198 1.44 -14.79 15.50
CA PRO A 198 0.27 -14.83 14.63
C PRO A 198 -0.72 -13.69 14.91
N GLY A 199 -1.51 -13.33 13.90
CA GLY A 199 -2.54 -12.30 13.98
C GLY A 199 -2.63 -11.44 12.71
N PRO A 200 -3.42 -10.36 12.73
CA PRO A 200 -3.47 -9.43 11.61
C PRO A 200 -2.14 -8.69 11.48
N GLU A 201 -1.63 -8.60 10.26
CA GLU A 201 -0.45 -7.79 9.93
C GLU A 201 -0.78 -6.75 8.87
N VAL A 202 -0.04 -5.64 8.93
CA VAL A 202 -0.25 -4.49 8.04
C VAL A 202 1.06 -4.16 7.34
N ILE A 203 1.11 -4.41 6.04
CA ILE A 203 2.20 -3.95 5.19
C ILE A 203 1.88 -2.54 4.72
N ARG A 204 2.64 -1.55 5.22
CA ARG A 204 2.57 -0.18 4.72
C ARG A 204 3.53 -0.02 3.56
N VAL A 205 2.99 0.50 2.46
CA VAL A 205 3.73 0.76 1.23
C VAL A 205 3.76 2.27 1.03
N TYR A 206 4.93 2.87 1.18
CA TYR A 206 5.14 4.29 0.91
C TYR A 206 5.83 4.43 -0.43
N PHE A 207 5.16 5.10 -1.37
CA PHE A 207 5.72 5.39 -2.68
C PHE A 207 6.04 6.88 -2.78
N TYR A 208 7.28 7.18 -3.13
CA TYR A 208 7.75 8.53 -3.39
C TYR A 208 8.14 8.63 -4.87
N PRO A 209 7.32 9.28 -5.71
CA PRO A 209 7.67 9.53 -7.10
C PRO A 209 8.93 10.40 -7.20
N CYS A 210 9.97 9.86 -7.82
CA CYS A 210 11.25 10.51 -8.03
C CYS A 210 11.95 9.91 -9.24
N LEU A 211 13.00 10.57 -9.73
CA LEU A 211 13.79 10.09 -10.85
C LEU A 211 15.07 9.41 -10.34
N PRO A 212 15.22 8.07 -10.47
CA PRO A 212 16.43 7.36 -10.08
C PRO A 212 17.66 7.85 -10.84
N ASP A 213 18.85 7.77 -10.22
CA ASP A 213 20.08 8.25 -10.84
C ASP A 213 20.40 7.48 -12.14
N ASP A 214 20.17 6.18 -12.14
CA ASP A 214 20.30 5.30 -13.30
C ASP A 214 19.19 5.48 -14.33
N ALA A 215 18.10 6.20 -14.00
CA ALA A 215 17.07 6.58 -14.96
C ALA A 215 17.57 7.64 -15.94
N GLN A 216 18.57 8.45 -15.60
CA GLN A 216 19.03 9.56 -16.44
C GLN A 216 19.48 9.12 -17.84
N ALA A 217 20.00 7.89 -17.95
CA ALA A 217 20.41 7.30 -19.22
C ALA A 217 19.24 6.75 -20.06
N GLN A 218 18.03 6.69 -19.50
CA GLN A 218 16.86 6.10 -20.17
C GLN A 218 16.13 7.13 -21.05
N PRO A 219 15.68 6.76 -22.27
CA PRO A 219 14.97 7.68 -23.15
C PRO A 219 13.71 8.30 -22.53
N TRP A 220 12.93 7.50 -21.79
CA TRP A 220 11.68 7.92 -21.15
C TRP A 220 11.88 8.92 -20.00
N ALA A 221 13.08 8.99 -19.40
CA ALA A 221 13.34 9.86 -18.26
C ALA A 221 13.23 11.35 -18.59
N SER A 222 13.44 11.72 -19.86
CA SER A 222 13.30 13.09 -20.35
C SER A 222 11.93 13.71 -20.03
N VAL A 223 10.86 12.92 -20.05
CA VAL A 223 9.48 13.36 -19.74
C VAL A 223 9.32 13.75 -18.26
N PHE A 224 10.20 13.25 -17.38
CA PHE A 224 10.08 13.42 -15.93
C PHE A 224 11.14 14.34 -15.30
N ARG A 225 12.26 14.62 -15.98
CA ARG A 225 13.41 15.38 -15.42
C ARG A 225 13.02 16.70 -14.76
N GLU A 226 12.10 17.44 -15.36
CA GLU A 226 11.69 18.76 -14.86
C GLU A 226 10.53 18.67 -13.86
N ARG A 227 9.88 17.51 -13.74
CA ARG A 227 8.64 17.31 -12.99
C ARG A 227 8.84 16.52 -11.69
N LEU A 228 9.80 15.60 -11.66
CA LEU A 228 10.17 14.82 -10.49
C LEU A 228 11.47 15.33 -9.87
N SER A 229 11.66 15.10 -8.57
CA SER A 229 12.94 15.30 -7.90
C SER A 229 13.86 14.11 -8.16
N ALA A 230 15.18 14.28 -8.09
CA ALA A 230 16.13 13.16 -8.17
C ALA A 230 16.00 12.24 -6.95
N CYS A 231 16.21 10.94 -7.14
CA CYS A 231 16.19 9.95 -6.06
C CYS A 231 17.39 10.04 -5.11
N GLY A 232 17.39 11.02 -4.20
CA GLY A 232 18.51 11.32 -3.29
C GLY A 232 18.26 11.04 -1.80
N THR A 233 19.26 11.33 -0.96
CA THR A 233 19.24 11.11 0.51
C THR A 233 18.10 11.80 1.25
N GLY A 234 17.58 12.92 0.74
CA GLY A 234 16.43 13.63 1.30
C GLY A 234 15.11 12.83 1.28
N GLN A 235 15.04 11.76 0.48
CA GLN A 235 13.83 10.94 0.33
C GLN A 235 13.69 9.91 1.43
N ALA A 236 14.80 9.33 1.86
CA ALA A 236 14.83 8.52 3.06
C ALA A 236 14.27 9.32 4.25
N ALA A 237 14.58 10.62 4.32
CA ALA A 237 14.03 11.52 5.34
C ALA A 237 12.53 11.80 5.13
N ALA A 238 12.05 12.12 3.93
CA ALA A 238 10.63 12.37 3.67
C ALA A 238 9.76 11.14 3.91
N VAL A 239 10.21 9.97 3.44
CA VAL A 239 9.51 8.70 3.64
C VAL A 239 9.58 8.25 5.10
N ALA A 240 10.73 8.41 5.78
CA ALA A 240 10.82 8.13 7.21
C ALA A 240 9.98 9.11 8.05
N ALA A 241 9.90 10.37 7.65
CA ALA A 241 9.03 11.37 8.27
C ALA A 241 7.56 10.97 8.07
N ALA A 242 7.18 10.52 6.87
CA ALA A 242 5.83 10.02 6.61
C ALA A 242 5.50 8.77 7.44
N ALA A 243 6.44 7.83 7.56
CA ALA A 243 6.27 6.64 8.39
C ALA A 243 6.09 6.95 9.89
N ARG A 244 6.74 8.02 10.37
CA ARG A 244 6.60 8.54 11.74
C ARG A 244 5.41 9.49 11.92
N GLY A 245 4.62 9.74 10.87
CA GLY A 245 3.51 10.70 10.90
C GLY A 245 3.94 12.18 11.01
N LEU A 246 5.23 12.48 10.84
CA LEU A 246 5.78 13.84 10.83
C LEU A 246 5.54 14.56 9.50
N GLN A 247 5.35 13.79 8.43
CA GLN A 247 4.88 14.28 7.13
C GLN A 247 3.56 13.58 6.80
N ARG A 248 2.56 14.32 6.36
CA ARG A 248 1.29 13.72 5.93
C ARG A 248 1.53 12.99 4.60
N SER A 249 1.36 11.67 4.60
CA SER A 249 1.26 10.92 3.35
C SER A 249 -0.14 11.08 2.76
N LYS A 250 -0.24 11.06 1.43
CA LYS A 250 -1.52 11.06 0.72
C LYS A 250 -1.97 9.62 0.52
N ALA A 251 -3.08 9.27 1.17
CA ALA A 251 -3.71 7.98 0.96
C ALA A 251 -4.16 7.88 -0.49
N MET A 252 -3.87 6.75 -1.13
CA MET A 252 -4.35 6.50 -2.48
C MET A 252 -5.80 6.01 -2.46
N VAL A 253 -6.59 6.45 -3.43
CA VAL A 253 -7.96 6.00 -3.62
C VAL A 253 -7.94 4.67 -4.34
N SER A 254 -8.65 3.68 -3.81
CA SER A 254 -8.79 2.37 -4.47
C SER A 254 -9.55 2.53 -5.79
N LEU A 255 -8.97 2.01 -6.87
CA LEU A 255 -9.59 1.95 -8.18
C LEU A 255 -10.29 0.60 -8.35
N ALA A 256 -11.11 0.48 -9.39
CA ALA A 256 -11.76 -0.79 -9.72
C ALA A 256 -10.73 -1.92 -9.84
N GLN A 257 -11.00 -3.05 -9.17
CA GLN A 257 -10.16 -4.24 -9.20
C GLN A 257 -10.65 -5.16 -10.33
N PRO A 258 -9.93 -5.27 -11.46
CA PRO A 258 -10.36 -6.13 -12.57
C PRO A 258 -10.20 -7.62 -12.25
N ASP A 259 -9.37 -7.97 -11.26
CA ASP A 259 -9.02 -9.33 -10.86
C ASP A 259 -8.89 -9.43 -9.33
N PRO A 260 -9.35 -10.53 -8.69
CA PRO A 260 -9.33 -10.67 -7.23
C PRO A 260 -7.93 -10.77 -6.61
N THR A 261 -6.88 -10.94 -7.41
CA THR A 261 -5.48 -11.07 -6.99
C THR A 261 -4.67 -9.79 -7.19
N MET A 262 -5.31 -8.71 -7.66
CA MET A 262 -4.66 -7.44 -7.97
C MET A 262 -5.42 -6.27 -7.36
N ALA A 263 -4.68 -5.32 -6.81
CA ALA A 263 -5.23 -4.07 -6.30
C ALA A 263 -4.66 -2.90 -7.11
N PHE A 264 -5.51 -1.92 -7.38
CA PHE A 264 -5.13 -0.70 -8.09
C PHE A 264 -5.51 0.51 -7.24
N SER A 265 -4.68 1.55 -7.27
CA SER A 265 -4.96 2.79 -6.56
C SER A 265 -4.40 3.99 -7.30
N GLY A 266 -5.03 5.16 -7.14
CA GLY A 266 -4.61 6.43 -7.72
C GLY A 266 -4.55 7.56 -6.69
N ALA A 267 -3.75 8.59 -6.93
CA ALA A 267 -3.72 9.81 -6.13
C ALA A 267 -4.12 11.00 -6.99
N GLU A 268 -5.29 11.59 -6.72
CA GLU A 268 -5.82 12.67 -7.56
C GLU A 268 -5.03 13.99 -7.36
N ASP A 269 -4.79 14.42 -6.12
CA ASP A 269 -4.16 15.72 -5.80
C ASP A 269 -2.65 15.64 -5.50
N TYR A 270 -1.88 14.86 -6.26
CA TYR A 270 -0.43 14.76 -6.03
C TYR A 270 0.31 16.08 -6.33
N GLN A 271 1.21 16.46 -5.42
CA GLN A 271 2.17 17.54 -5.56
C GLN A 271 3.60 16.99 -5.52
N ARG A 272 4.52 17.70 -6.16
CA ARG A 272 5.94 17.33 -6.17
C ARG A 272 6.46 17.20 -4.73
N GLY A 273 7.06 16.06 -4.43
CA GLY A 273 7.60 15.78 -3.10
C GLY A 273 6.60 15.16 -2.12
N ASP A 274 5.36 14.91 -2.54
CA ASP A 274 4.44 14.11 -1.74
C ASP A 274 4.90 12.65 -1.68
N VAL A 275 4.66 12.04 -0.52
CA VAL A 275 4.69 10.59 -0.34
C VAL A 275 3.25 10.10 -0.43
N VAL A 276 2.98 9.14 -1.31
CA VAL A 276 1.69 8.44 -1.33
C VAL A 276 1.81 7.14 -0.55
N SER A 277 0.74 6.74 0.11
CA SER A 277 0.71 5.51 0.91
C SER A 277 -0.46 4.61 0.53
N THR A 278 -0.19 3.31 0.52
CA THR A 278 -1.21 2.26 0.48
C THR A 278 -0.92 1.23 1.57
N VAL A 279 -1.96 0.49 1.93
CA VAL A 279 -1.92 -0.51 3.00
C VAL A 279 -2.35 -1.84 2.43
N VAL A 280 -1.57 -2.89 2.72
CA VAL A 280 -1.91 -4.27 2.41
C VAL A 280 -2.07 -5.01 3.73
N MET A 281 -3.26 -5.54 3.98
CA MET A 281 -3.51 -6.36 5.16
C MET A 281 -3.19 -7.83 4.86
N LEU A 282 -2.59 -8.51 5.82
CA LEU A 282 -2.34 -9.95 5.80
C LEU A 282 -2.94 -10.58 7.05
N GLN A 283 -3.32 -11.85 6.97
CA GLN A 283 -3.62 -12.68 8.13
C GLN A 283 -2.44 -13.65 8.34
N HIS A 284 -1.70 -13.47 9.44
CA HIS A 284 -0.63 -14.37 9.86
C HIS A 284 -1.21 -15.46 10.78
N GLU A 285 -0.99 -16.72 10.44
CA GLU A 285 -1.37 -17.89 11.24
C GLU A 285 -0.13 -18.67 11.74
N SER A 286 -0.29 -19.38 12.86
CA SER A 286 0.70 -20.38 13.28
C SER A 286 0.72 -21.54 12.28
N ARG A 287 1.86 -22.25 12.20
CA ARG A 287 1.97 -23.45 11.35
C ARG A 287 1.08 -24.60 11.78
#